data_AF-A0A1W9QRG7-F1
#
_entry.id   AF-A0A1W9QRG7-F1
#
_cell.length_a   1.000
_cell.length_b   1.000
_cell.length_c   1.000
_cell.angle_alpha   90.00
_cell.angle_beta   90.00
_cell.angle_gamma   90.00
#
_symmetry.space_group_name_H-M   'P 1'
#
loop_
_entity.id
_entity.type
_entity.pdbx_description
1 polymer ?
#
loop_
_entity_poly.entity_id
_entity_poly.type
_entity_poly.pdbx_seq_one_letter_code
_entity_poly.pdbx_strand_id
1 'polypeptide(L)'
;MKIKKKTIVFSVLVIFIALAFYPSPENLPIKYVDRQTGEIKTEKVAGEKWLVWLYNNPVGELSLHTLVKRKFVSSYYGDMMDFPKSADKIEPFVKKYNVDLNIARKQEFNSFNDFFVRKLKENARPVNSDSNVIVSPADGKILAYADISNQDFIVKGYKFNVEEFLNDTVLAKKYKDGSLVIVRVCPTDYHRFHFPVSGKISSDNKIDGDYYSVNPIAVKKIIEIFCLNKREYVTISTSEFGDVIMAEIGATMVGSIIQTYNSDIAVKGEEKGYFKFGGSSIVLLFKKGKI
;
A
#
# COMPACT_ATOMS: atom_id res chain seq x y z
N MET A 1 25.97 2.63 -45.16
CA MET A 1 25.89 2.73 -43.69
C MET A 1 24.49 3.06 -43.14
N LYS A 2 23.74 4.01 -43.74
CA LYS A 2 22.37 4.40 -43.27
C LYS A 2 21.30 3.30 -43.38
N ILE A 3 21.34 2.45 -44.41
CA ILE A 3 20.36 1.36 -44.64
C ILE A 3 20.49 0.27 -43.56
N LYS A 4 21.71 -0.19 -43.26
CA LYS A 4 21.96 -1.16 -42.16
C LYS A 4 21.45 -0.67 -40.81
N LYS A 5 21.59 0.64 -40.50
CA LYS A 5 21.03 1.23 -39.26
C LYS A 5 19.50 1.18 -39.23
N LYS A 6 18.81 1.47 -40.34
CA LYS A 6 17.34 1.38 -40.42
C LYS A 6 16.84 -0.06 -40.25
N THR A 7 17.52 -1.04 -40.87
CA THR A 7 17.18 -2.45 -40.73
C THR A 7 17.37 -2.93 -39.29
N ILE A 8 18.47 -2.55 -38.62
CA ILE A 8 18.70 -2.89 -37.21
C ILE A 8 17.62 -2.28 -36.31
N VAL A 9 17.28 -1.00 -36.48
CA VAL A 9 16.23 -0.33 -35.70
C VAL A 9 14.87 -1.00 -35.91
N PHE A 10 14.54 -1.37 -37.15
CA PHE A 10 13.32 -2.09 -37.46
C PHE A 10 13.27 -3.48 -36.80
N SER A 11 14.35 -4.25 -36.89
CA SER A 11 14.42 -5.58 -36.25
C SER A 11 14.32 -5.49 -34.72
N VAL A 12 14.96 -4.50 -34.09
CA VAL A 12 14.84 -4.26 -32.64
C VAL A 12 13.41 -3.89 -32.28
N LEU A 13 12.73 -3.04 -33.07
CA LEU A 13 11.34 -2.67 -32.84
C LEU A 13 10.39 -3.88 -32.97
N VAL A 14 10.60 -4.74 -33.98
CA VAL A 14 9.81 -5.96 -34.16
C VAL A 14 10.00 -6.92 -32.98
N ILE A 15 11.23 -7.12 -32.51
CA ILE A 15 11.51 -7.95 -31.32
C ILE A 15 10.86 -7.34 -30.08
N PHE A 16 10.95 -6.02 -29.90
CA PHE A 16 10.33 -5.33 -28.77
C PHE A 16 8.80 -5.48 -28.77
N ILE A 17 8.15 -5.32 -29.92
CA ILE A 17 6.71 -5.53 -30.09
C ILE A 17 6.36 -7.00 -29.80
N ALA A 18 7.11 -7.96 -30.37
CA ALA A 18 6.87 -9.38 -30.14
C ALA A 18 6.98 -9.74 -28.64
N LEU A 19 7.97 -9.20 -27.94
CA LEU A 19 8.13 -9.38 -26.49
C LEU A 19 7.00 -8.69 -25.70
N ALA A 20 6.54 -7.50 -26.12
CA ALA A 20 5.48 -6.77 -25.43
C ALA A 20 4.14 -7.52 -25.45
N PHE A 21 3.85 -8.22 -26.57
CA PHE A 21 2.66 -9.05 -26.74
C PHE A 21 2.87 -10.52 -26.35
N TYR A 22 4.09 -10.89 -25.91
CA TYR A 22 4.34 -12.24 -25.41
C TYR A 22 3.46 -12.50 -24.17
N PRO A 23 2.72 -13.62 -24.14
CA PRO A 23 1.76 -13.89 -23.07
C PRO A 23 2.47 -13.96 -21.73
N SER A 24 1.96 -13.20 -20.75
CA SER A 24 2.41 -13.33 -19.37
C SER A 24 1.87 -14.62 -18.76
N PRO A 25 2.63 -15.27 -17.88
CA PRO A 25 2.14 -16.48 -17.19
C PRO A 25 0.85 -16.18 -16.42
N GLU A 26 -0.03 -17.19 -16.34
CA GLU A 26 -1.19 -17.10 -15.47
C GLU A 26 -0.72 -16.92 -14.02
N ASN A 27 -1.32 -15.93 -13.34
CA ASN A 27 -1.00 -15.66 -11.95
C ASN A 27 -1.91 -16.49 -11.05
N LEU A 28 -1.32 -17.12 -10.04
CA LEU A 28 -2.09 -17.84 -9.04
C LEU A 28 -3.02 -16.86 -8.30
N PRO A 29 -4.31 -17.22 -8.10
CA PRO A 29 -5.25 -16.39 -7.37
C PRO A 29 -4.71 -16.00 -5.99
N ILE A 30 -4.87 -14.73 -5.63
CA ILE A 30 -4.53 -14.25 -4.29
C ILE A 30 -5.66 -14.68 -3.35
N LYS A 31 -5.33 -15.52 -2.39
CA LYS A 31 -6.27 -16.01 -1.36
C LYS A 31 -6.01 -15.31 -0.03
N TYR A 32 -7.07 -15.05 0.72
CA TYR A 32 -7.01 -14.54 2.09
C TYR A 32 -8.10 -15.18 2.94
N VAL A 33 -7.88 -15.21 4.25
CA VAL A 33 -8.90 -15.66 5.21
C VAL A 33 -9.75 -14.45 5.61
N ASP A 34 -11.06 -14.57 5.44
CA ASP A 34 -12.00 -13.60 6.00
C ASP A 34 -12.03 -13.74 7.52
N ARG A 35 -11.71 -12.66 8.25
CA ARG A 35 -11.59 -12.73 9.71
C ARG A 35 -12.93 -13.01 10.40
N GLN A 36 -14.06 -12.60 9.82
CA GLN A 36 -15.37 -12.76 10.43
C GLN A 36 -15.94 -14.16 10.17
N THR A 37 -15.82 -14.67 8.95
CA THR A 37 -16.39 -15.97 8.58
C THR A 37 -15.41 -17.14 8.71
N GLY A 38 -14.10 -16.86 8.75
CA GLY A 38 -13.05 -17.88 8.72
C GLY A 38 -12.83 -18.52 7.33
N GLU A 39 -13.59 -18.10 6.32
CA GLU A 39 -13.54 -18.69 4.99
C GLU A 39 -12.35 -18.17 4.17
N ILE A 40 -11.81 -19.03 3.31
CA ILE A 40 -10.80 -18.64 2.32
C ILE A 40 -11.52 -17.99 1.12
N LYS A 41 -11.24 -16.71 0.89
CA LYS A 41 -11.77 -15.94 -0.24
C LYS A 41 -10.66 -15.63 -1.25
N THR A 42 -11.06 -15.43 -2.51
CA THR A 42 -10.18 -14.96 -3.59
C THR A 42 -10.33 -13.45 -3.75
N GLU A 43 -9.19 -12.74 -3.81
CA GLU A 43 -9.17 -11.30 -4.02
C GLU A 43 -9.49 -10.91 -5.46
N LYS A 44 -10.39 -9.94 -5.62
CA LYS A 44 -10.61 -9.27 -6.92
C LYS A 44 -9.56 -8.16 -7.09
N VAL A 45 -8.47 -8.48 -7.78
CA VAL A 45 -7.35 -7.55 -7.94
C VAL A 45 -7.68 -6.45 -8.97
N ALA A 46 -7.65 -5.20 -8.52
CA ALA A 46 -7.81 -4.07 -9.42
C ALA A 46 -6.62 -3.94 -10.38
N GLY A 47 -6.90 -3.96 -11.69
CA GLY A 47 -5.84 -3.89 -12.71
C GLY A 47 -4.98 -5.14 -12.83
N GLU A 48 -5.48 -6.32 -12.41
CA GLU A 48 -4.71 -7.57 -12.35
C GLU A 48 -3.92 -7.87 -13.63
N LYS A 49 -4.57 -7.88 -14.80
CA LYS A 49 -3.90 -8.17 -16.08
C LYS A 49 -2.72 -7.24 -16.35
N TRP A 50 -2.85 -5.96 -16.02
CA TRP A 50 -1.78 -4.99 -16.17
C TRP A 50 -0.66 -5.22 -15.17
N LEU A 51 -0.97 -5.54 -13.91
CA LEU A 51 0.05 -5.88 -12.90
C LEU A 51 0.81 -7.17 -13.27
N VAL A 52 0.10 -8.20 -13.73
CA VAL A 52 0.71 -9.46 -14.19
C VAL A 52 1.64 -9.19 -15.36
N TRP A 53 1.23 -8.39 -16.34
CA TRP A 53 2.08 -7.98 -17.45
C TRP A 53 3.28 -7.19 -16.98
N LEU A 54 3.07 -6.15 -16.17
CA LEU A 54 4.12 -5.24 -15.70
C LEU A 54 5.24 -5.97 -14.95
N TYR A 55 4.89 -6.98 -14.14
CA TYR A 55 5.87 -7.69 -13.34
C TYR A 55 6.38 -8.98 -13.99
N ASN A 56 5.68 -9.59 -14.96
CA ASN A 56 6.08 -10.89 -15.53
C ASN A 56 6.41 -10.90 -17.03
N ASN A 57 6.21 -9.78 -17.74
CA ASN A 57 6.63 -9.63 -19.13
C ASN A 57 7.96 -8.87 -19.20
N PRO A 58 8.95 -9.26 -20.04
CA PRO A 58 10.23 -8.56 -20.14
C PRO A 58 10.11 -7.07 -20.50
N VAL A 59 9.17 -6.71 -21.39
CA VAL A 59 8.89 -5.30 -21.74
C VAL A 59 8.16 -4.61 -20.60
N GLY A 60 7.27 -5.32 -19.90
CA GLY A 60 6.63 -4.83 -18.67
C GLY A 60 7.67 -4.48 -17.60
N GLU A 61 8.59 -5.40 -17.33
CA GLU A 61 9.65 -5.24 -16.33
C GLU A 61 10.62 -4.11 -16.71
N LEU A 62 11.02 -4.03 -17.98
CA LEU A 62 11.79 -2.88 -18.47
C LEU A 62 11.02 -1.57 -18.28
N SER A 63 9.72 -1.53 -18.58
CA SER A 63 8.88 -0.35 -18.38
C SER A 63 8.75 0.01 -16.89
N LEU A 64 8.65 -0.99 -16.01
CA LEU A 64 8.64 -0.82 -14.56
C LEU A 64 9.89 -0.11 -14.07
N HIS A 65 11.08 -0.63 -14.42
CA HIS A 65 12.35 -0.14 -13.91
C HIS A 65 12.78 1.19 -14.54
N THR A 66 12.34 1.48 -15.76
CA THR A 66 12.66 2.74 -16.45
C THR A 66 11.71 3.87 -16.05
N LEU A 67 10.40 3.60 -16.02
CA LEU A 67 9.38 4.65 -15.99
C LEU A 67 8.32 4.47 -14.89
N VAL A 68 7.63 3.33 -14.82
CA VAL A 68 6.36 3.21 -14.07
C VAL A 68 6.55 3.41 -12.56
N LYS A 69 7.68 2.98 -11.99
CA LYS A 69 7.96 3.13 -10.55
C LYS A 69 8.29 4.55 -10.11
N ARG A 70 8.45 5.50 -11.04
CA ARG A 70 8.92 6.85 -10.74
C ARG A 70 7.82 7.71 -10.16
N LYS A 71 8.20 8.61 -9.24
CA LYS A 71 7.29 9.57 -8.59
C LYS A 71 6.41 10.31 -9.58
N PHE A 72 6.98 10.90 -10.63
CA PHE A 72 6.23 11.72 -11.57
C PHE A 72 5.11 10.96 -12.29
N VAL A 73 5.30 9.67 -12.60
CA VAL A 73 4.26 8.84 -13.22
C VAL A 73 3.10 8.61 -12.24
N SER A 74 3.43 8.25 -11.00
CA SER A 74 2.43 8.02 -9.95
C SER A 74 1.70 9.31 -9.57
N SER A 75 2.41 10.43 -9.44
CA SER A 75 1.82 11.75 -9.18
C SER A 75 0.91 12.18 -10.33
N TYR A 76 1.37 12.11 -11.58
CA TYR A 76 0.57 12.49 -12.74
C TYR A 76 -0.74 11.69 -12.82
N TYR A 77 -0.69 10.36 -12.66
CA TYR A 77 -1.90 9.54 -12.68
C TYR A 77 -2.81 9.81 -11.47
N GLY A 78 -2.22 10.05 -10.30
CA GLY A 78 -2.96 10.42 -9.09
C GLY A 78 -3.70 11.75 -9.26
N ASP A 79 -3.04 12.77 -9.82
CA ASP A 79 -3.61 14.09 -10.09
C ASP A 79 -4.71 14.00 -11.15
N MET A 80 -4.57 13.11 -12.14
CA MET A 80 -5.63 12.83 -13.10
C MET A 80 -6.94 12.36 -12.44
N MET A 81 -6.86 11.72 -11.27
CA MET A 81 -8.03 11.24 -10.52
C MET A 81 -8.70 12.35 -9.69
N ASP A 82 -8.12 13.55 -9.63
CA ASP A 82 -8.76 14.72 -9.03
C ASP A 82 -9.68 15.46 -10.03
N PHE A 83 -9.52 15.25 -11.34
CA PHE A 83 -10.38 15.92 -12.34
C PHE A 83 -11.82 15.39 -12.33
N PRO A 84 -12.84 16.25 -12.59
CA PRO A 84 -14.23 15.82 -12.58
C PRO A 84 -14.58 14.66 -13.52
N LYS A 85 -13.96 14.62 -14.70
CA LYS A 85 -14.13 13.52 -15.67
C LYS A 85 -13.76 12.14 -15.11
N SER A 86 -12.93 12.07 -14.07
CA SER A 86 -12.60 10.80 -13.43
C SER A 86 -13.79 10.17 -12.68
N ALA A 87 -14.84 10.95 -12.36
CA ALA A 87 -16.06 10.46 -11.73
C ALA A 87 -16.77 9.39 -12.57
N ASP A 88 -16.64 9.43 -13.90
CA ASP A 88 -17.17 8.42 -14.83
C ASP A 88 -16.65 7.00 -14.55
N LYS A 89 -15.51 6.88 -13.85
CA LYS A 89 -14.93 5.59 -13.45
C LYS A 89 -15.56 4.98 -12.21
N ILE A 90 -16.32 5.75 -11.42
CA ILE A 90 -16.82 5.32 -10.10
C ILE A 90 -17.84 4.20 -10.24
N GLU A 91 -18.90 4.38 -11.03
CA GLU A 91 -19.96 3.39 -11.16
C GLU A 91 -19.45 2.03 -11.70
N PRO A 92 -18.63 2.00 -12.79
CA PRO A 92 -18.01 0.74 -13.24
C PRO A 92 -17.14 0.09 -12.16
N PHE A 93 -16.39 0.89 -11.38
CA PHE A 93 -15.53 0.38 -10.31
C PHE A 93 -16.36 -0.24 -9.18
N VAL A 94 -17.39 0.47 -8.70
CA VAL A 94 -18.30 0.02 -7.64
C VAL A 94 -18.97 -1.30 -8.04
N LYS A 95 -19.51 -1.38 -9.26
CA LYS A 95 -20.16 -2.62 -9.76
C LYS A 95 -19.18 -3.78 -9.90
N LYS A 96 -17.98 -3.53 -10.44
CA LYS A 96 -16.99 -4.60 -10.66
C LYS A 96 -16.47 -5.19 -9.34
N TYR A 97 -16.19 -4.33 -8.36
CA TYR A 97 -15.54 -4.72 -7.11
C TYR A 97 -16.50 -4.84 -5.92
N ASN A 98 -17.80 -4.64 -6.12
CA ASN A 98 -18.83 -4.70 -5.08
C ASN A 98 -18.50 -3.76 -3.90
N VAL A 99 -18.10 -2.52 -4.19
CA VAL A 99 -17.81 -1.53 -3.15
C VAL A 99 -19.10 -1.10 -2.48
N ASP A 100 -19.22 -1.30 -1.16
CA ASP A 100 -20.40 -0.85 -0.42
C ASP A 100 -20.38 0.67 -0.22
N LEU A 101 -21.26 1.37 -0.93
CA LEU A 101 -21.47 2.80 -0.80
C LEU A 101 -22.49 3.15 0.29
N ASN A 102 -23.27 2.19 0.80
CA ASN A 102 -24.28 2.47 1.83
C ASN A 102 -23.66 2.93 3.15
N ILE A 103 -22.42 2.50 3.42
CA ILE A 103 -21.64 2.93 4.59
C ILE A 103 -20.91 4.26 4.39
N ALA A 104 -20.91 4.81 3.17
CA ALA A 104 -20.30 6.11 2.91
C ALA A 104 -21.16 7.25 3.47
N ARG A 105 -20.51 8.31 3.97
CA ARG A 105 -21.19 9.49 4.51
C ARG A 105 -21.95 10.29 3.45
N LYS A 106 -21.44 10.28 2.21
CA LYS A 106 -22.08 10.89 1.04
C LYS A 106 -22.15 9.90 -0.12
N GLN A 107 -23.07 10.13 -1.04
CA GLN A 107 -23.33 9.26 -2.20
C GLN A 107 -22.86 9.88 -3.53
N GLU A 108 -22.66 11.20 -3.56
CA GLU A 108 -22.21 11.92 -4.74
C GLU A 108 -20.74 12.33 -4.60
N PHE A 109 -19.98 12.13 -5.68
CA PHE A 109 -18.55 12.33 -5.72
C PHE A 109 -18.16 13.14 -6.95
N ASN A 110 -17.35 14.17 -6.75
CA ASN A 110 -16.96 15.09 -7.81
C ASN A 110 -15.81 14.53 -8.67
N SER A 111 -15.07 13.54 -8.18
CA SER A 111 -13.94 12.91 -8.87
C SER A 111 -13.72 11.50 -8.33
N PHE A 112 -12.87 10.72 -9.01
CA PHE A 112 -12.52 9.39 -8.53
C PHE A 112 -11.78 9.45 -7.19
N ASN A 113 -10.87 10.41 -7.00
CA ASN A 113 -10.19 10.61 -5.72
C ASN A 113 -11.18 10.97 -4.60
N ASP A 114 -12.19 11.80 -4.87
CA ASP A 114 -13.23 12.13 -3.90
C ASP A 114 -14.01 10.88 -3.44
N PHE A 115 -14.32 9.97 -4.36
CA PHE A 115 -14.86 8.64 -4.05
C PHE A 115 -13.86 7.75 -3.29
N PHE A 116 -12.59 7.77 -3.70
CA PHE A 116 -11.55 6.92 -3.14
C PHE A 116 -11.28 7.25 -1.67
N VAL A 117 -11.25 8.54 -1.34
CA VAL A 117 -11.06 9.08 0.01
C VAL A 117 -12.38 9.39 0.71
N ARG A 118 -13.49 8.76 0.29
CA ARG A 118 -14.80 8.94 0.92
C ARG A 118 -14.72 8.72 2.43
N LYS A 119 -15.41 9.55 3.22
CA LYS A 119 -15.59 9.30 4.66
C LYS A 119 -16.70 8.27 4.87
N LEU A 120 -16.56 7.44 5.88
CA LEU A 120 -17.61 6.50 6.30
C LEU A 120 -18.57 7.18 7.31
N LYS A 121 -19.75 6.58 7.49
CA LYS A 121 -20.67 6.92 8.58
C LYS A 121 -20.03 6.58 9.94
N GLU A 122 -20.35 7.33 10.98
CA GLU A 122 -19.73 7.22 12.31
C GLU A 122 -19.81 5.81 12.91
N ASN A 123 -20.93 5.12 12.69
CA ASN A 123 -21.18 3.77 13.19
C ASN A 123 -20.68 2.65 12.26
N ALA A 124 -20.07 2.97 11.10
CA ALA A 124 -19.63 1.96 10.15
C ALA A 124 -18.43 1.15 10.65
N ARG A 125 -17.62 1.72 11.55
CA ARG A 125 -16.43 1.10 12.14
C ARG A 125 -16.34 1.44 13.64
N PRO A 126 -17.11 0.75 14.51
CA PRO A 126 -17.02 0.95 15.95
C PRO A 126 -15.60 0.67 16.46
N VAL A 127 -15.03 1.61 17.23
CA VAL A 127 -13.68 1.51 17.79
C VAL A 127 -13.76 0.89 19.17
N ASN A 128 -12.92 -0.12 19.44
CA ASN A 128 -12.82 -0.70 20.77
C ASN A 128 -12.16 0.30 21.74
N SER A 129 -12.86 0.65 22.83
CA SER A 129 -12.42 1.63 23.82
C SER A 129 -11.39 1.12 24.83
N ASP A 130 -11.19 -0.19 24.97
CA ASP A 130 -10.25 -0.78 25.93
C ASP A 130 -8.81 -0.33 25.66
N SER A 131 -8.14 0.31 26.62
CA SER A 131 -6.77 0.82 26.44
C SER A 131 -5.74 -0.30 26.20
N ASN A 132 -6.02 -1.52 26.63
CA ASN A 132 -5.16 -2.69 26.40
C ASN A 132 -5.38 -3.35 25.04
N VAL A 133 -6.25 -2.78 24.19
CA VAL A 133 -6.53 -3.27 22.84
C VAL A 133 -6.07 -2.26 21.79
N ILE A 134 -5.20 -2.74 20.90
CA ILE A 134 -4.81 -2.06 19.66
C ILE A 134 -5.88 -2.31 18.60
N VAL A 135 -6.31 -1.25 17.91
CA VAL A 135 -7.27 -1.38 16.79
C VAL A 135 -6.55 -1.36 15.45
N SER A 136 -7.17 -1.95 14.42
CA SER A 136 -6.61 -1.88 13.06
C SER A 136 -6.59 -0.42 12.58
N PRO A 137 -5.47 0.08 12.03
CA PRO A 137 -5.38 1.45 11.56
C PRO A 137 -6.16 1.69 10.26
N ALA A 138 -6.49 0.65 9.50
CA ALA A 138 -7.26 0.75 8.26
C ALA A 138 -8.03 -0.55 7.96
N ASP A 139 -8.94 -0.46 6.99
CA ASP A 139 -9.51 -1.63 6.32
C ASP A 139 -8.45 -2.23 5.38
N GLY A 140 -8.31 -3.56 5.37
CA GLY A 140 -7.33 -4.20 4.51
C GLY A 140 -7.09 -5.66 4.85
N LYS A 141 -6.03 -6.20 4.25
CA LYS A 141 -5.59 -7.58 4.47
C LYS A 141 -4.30 -7.53 5.29
N ILE A 142 -4.25 -8.35 6.33
CA ILE A 142 -3.20 -8.28 7.35
C ILE A 142 -2.19 -9.41 7.16
N LEU A 143 -0.91 -9.06 7.26
CA LEU A 143 0.17 -9.99 7.59
C LEU A 143 0.72 -9.56 8.96
N ALA A 144 0.80 -10.50 9.91
CA ALA A 144 1.26 -10.21 11.26
C ALA A 144 2.34 -11.21 11.68
N TYR A 145 3.39 -10.70 12.28
CA TYR A 145 4.54 -11.46 12.77
C TYR A 145 4.81 -11.06 14.20
N ALA A 146 4.74 -12.03 15.12
CA ALA A 146 4.99 -11.78 16.54
C ALA A 146 6.47 -11.52 16.84
N ASP A 147 7.37 -12.17 16.08
CA ASP A 147 8.82 -12.02 16.19
C ASP A 147 9.45 -11.92 14.81
N ILE A 148 9.97 -10.75 14.45
CA ILE A 148 10.66 -10.52 13.18
C ILE A 148 12.15 -10.88 13.19
N SER A 149 12.71 -11.27 14.33
CA SER A 149 14.05 -11.88 14.36
C SER A 149 14.03 -13.30 13.78
N ASN A 150 12.87 -13.96 13.84
CA ASN A 150 12.68 -15.30 13.31
C ASN A 150 12.66 -15.28 11.78
N GLN A 151 13.28 -16.31 11.18
CA GLN A 151 13.54 -16.42 9.74
C GLN A 151 12.28 -16.71 8.91
N ASP A 152 11.10 -16.76 9.51
CA ASP A 152 9.83 -17.01 8.79
C ASP A 152 9.34 -15.78 8.02
N PHE A 153 9.94 -14.61 8.25
CA PHE A 153 9.87 -13.47 7.32
C PHE A 153 10.78 -13.75 6.13
N ILE A 154 10.40 -14.74 5.31
CA ILE A 154 11.08 -15.12 4.08
C ILE A 154 9.98 -15.31 3.04
N VAL A 155 9.70 -14.26 2.28
CA VAL A 155 9.13 -14.47 0.95
C VAL A 155 10.32 -14.68 0.03
N LYS A 156 10.60 -15.94 -0.31
CA LYS A 156 11.71 -16.37 -1.20
C LYS A 156 13.13 -15.99 -0.75
N GLY A 157 13.44 -15.99 0.54
CA GLY A 157 14.81 -15.76 1.04
C GLY A 157 15.06 -14.38 1.63
N TYR A 158 14.13 -13.44 1.43
CA TYR A 158 14.35 -12.03 1.75
C TYR A 158 13.66 -11.61 3.05
N LYS A 159 14.43 -10.94 3.91
CA LYS A 159 14.03 -10.49 5.25
C LYS A 159 13.56 -9.03 5.26
N PHE A 160 12.63 -8.68 6.14
CA PHE A 160 12.24 -7.28 6.36
C PHE A 160 13.41 -6.60 7.05
N ASN A 161 14.01 -5.62 6.40
CA ASN A 161 15.09 -4.87 7.01
C ASN A 161 14.52 -3.64 7.73
N VAL A 162 14.38 -3.73 9.05
CA VAL A 162 13.87 -2.62 9.88
C VAL A 162 14.77 -1.38 9.78
N GLU A 163 16.09 -1.57 9.67
CA GLU A 163 17.04 -0.47 9.55
C GLU A 163 16.86 0.29 8.24
N GLU A 164 16.79 -0.44 7.12
CA GLU A 164 16.50 0.14 5.81
C GLU A 164 15.11 0.77 5.78
N PHE A 165 14.12 0.11 6.39
CA PHE A 165 12.75 0.61 6.48
C PHE A 165 12.67 1.92 7.27
N LEU A 166 13.33 2.06 8.42
CA LEU A 166 13.25 3.29 9.20
C LEU A 166 14.23 4.36 8.75
N ASN A 167 15.22 4.00 7.92
CA ASN A 167 16.36 4.84 7.56
C ASN A 167 17.04 5.45 8.81
N ASP A 168 17.06 4.68 9.90
CA ASP A 168 17.58 5.07 11.21
C ASP A 168 18.05 3.81 11.97
N THR A 169 19.36 3.58 11.98
CA THR A 169 19.99 2.44 12.65
C THR A 169 19.77 2.43 14.17
N VAL A 170 19.71 3.60 14.81
CA VAL A 170 19.56 3.70 16.28
C VAL A 170 18.14 3.36 16.69
N LEU A 171 17.15 3.89 15.97
CA LEU A 171 15.75 3.57 16.18
C LEU A 171 15.47 2.10 15.86
N ALA A 172 15.97 1.61 14.72
CA ALA A 172 15.73 0.23 14.27
C ALA A 172 16.21 -0.83 15.25
N LYS A 173 17.33 -0.60 15.95
CA LYS A 173 17.84 -1.49 17.01
C LYS A 173 16.80 -1.77 18.11
N LYS A 174 15.86 -0.86 18.35
CA LYS A 174 14.80 -1.04 19.37
C LYS A 174 13.69 -1.99 18.91
N TYR A 175 13.55 -2.22 17.60
CA TYR A 175 12.47 -2.99 16.98
C TYR A 175 12.93 -4.27 16.28
N LYS A 176 14.24 -4.51 16.17
CA LYS A 176 14.83 -5.64 15.42
C LYS A 176 14.31 -7.05 15.80
N ASP A 177 13.88 -7.23 17.05
CA ASP A 177 13.36 -8.50 17.59
C ASP A 177 11.88 -8.34 18.00
N GLY A 178 11.22 -7.35 17.41
CA GLY A 178 9.87 -6.92 17.74
C GLY A 178 8.79 -7.64 16.95
N SER A 179 7.60 -7.04 16.94
CA SER A 179 6.46 -7.52 16.15
C SER A 179 6.18 -6.57 15.00
N LEU A 180 5.72 -7.13 13.88
CA LEU A 180 5.42 -6.40 12.64
C LEU A 180 4.02 -6.74 12.17
N VAL A 181 3.24 -5.70 11.88
CA VAL A 181 1.92 -5.85 11.25
C VAL A 181 1.91 -5.03 9.97
N ILE A 182 1.64 -5.68 8.84
CA ILE A 182 1.45 -5.05 7.54
C ILE A 182 -0.04 -5.12 7.21
N VAL A 183 -0.68 -3.96 7.07
CA VAL A 183 -2.05 -3.83 6.57
C VAL A 183 -1.99 -3.37 5.13
N ARG A 184 -2.29 -4.25 4.18
CA ARG A 184 -2.38 -3.91 2.77
C ARG A 184 -3.76 -3.37 2.45
N VAL A 185 -3.82 -2.12 2.01
CA VAL A 185 -5.04 -1.42 1.63
C VAL A 185 -5.19 -1.54 0.11
N CYS A 186 -6.15 -2.36 -0.31
CA CYS A 186 -6.43 -2.59 -1.72
C CYS A 186 -7.22 -1.40 -2.29
N PRO A 187 -7.16 -1.12 -3.60
CA PRO A 187 -7.96 -0.06 -4.22
C PRO A 187 -9.48 -0.14 -3.94
N THR A 188 -9.98 -1.32 -3.57
CA THR A 188 -11.39 -1.57 -3.21
C THR A 188 -11.74 -1.23 -1.77
N ASP A 189 -10.74 -1.12 -0.89
CA ASP A 189 -10.90 -0.91 0.54
C ASP A 189 -11.15 0.57 0.86
N TYR A 190 -11.25 0.92 2.15
CA TYR A 190 -11.32 2.30 2.62
C TYR A 190 -9.90 2.87 2.78
N HIS A 191 -9.63 4.01 2.14
CA HIS A 191 -8.26 4.55 1.98
C HIS A 191 -7.86 5.63 2.98
N ARG A 192 -8.67 5.86 4.01
CA ARG A 192 -8.25 6.66 5.15
C ARG A 192 -7.75 5.75 6.25
N PHE A 193 -6.79 6.26 7.01
CA PHE A 193 -6.13 5.54 8.08
C PHE A 193 -6.17 6.32 9.37
N HIS A 194 -6.21 5.57 10.47
CA HIS A 194 -6.57 6.03 11.79
C HIS A 194 -5.52 5.61 12.80
N PHE A 195 -5.40 6.35 13.90
CA PHE A 195 -4.49 5.99 14.96
C PHE A 195 -4.91 4.68 15.63
N PRO A 196 -4.03 3.65 15.70
CA PRO A 196 -4.38 2.36 16.28
C PRO A 196 -4.37 2.37 17.83
N VAL A 197 -3.74 3.39 18.42
CA VAL A 197 -3.53 3.59 19.86
C VAL A 197 -3.56 5.09 20.18
N SER A 198 -3.84 5.44 21.43
CA SER A 198 -3.69 6.82 21.92
C SER A 198 -2.28 7.03 22.47
N GLY A 199 -1.75 8.24 22.34
CA GLY A 199 -0.41 8.55 22.87
C GLY A 199 0.19 9.82 22.30
N LYS A 200 1.41 10.15 22.71
CA LYS A 200 2.13 11.32 22.17
C LYS A 200 2.80 10.96 20.85
N ILE A 201 2.65 11.80 19.83
CA ILE A 201 3.17 11.58 18.48
C ILE A 201 4.51 12.33 18.33
N SER A 202 5.49 11.70 17.66
CA SER A 202 6.70 12.37 17.19
C SER A 202 6.44 13.31 16.02
N SER A 203 7.45 14.03 15.55
CA SER A 203 7.40 14.64 14.22
C SER A 203 7.27 13.57 13.12
N ASP A 204 6.66 13.95 11.99
CA ASP A 204 6.62 13.11 10.78
C ASP A 204 8.04 12.86 10.25
N ASN A 205 8.40 11.60 10.05
CA ASN A 205 9.62 11.20 9.36
C ASN A 205 9.26 10.83 7.93
N LYS A 206 9.76 11.58 6.95
CA LYS A 206 9.47 11.35 5.53
C LYS A 206 10.68 10.74 4.85
N ILE A 207 10.46 9.61 4.19
CA ILE A 207 11.49 8.92 3.41
C ILE A 207 11.04 8.89 1.96
N ASP A 208 11.86 9.48 1.09
CA ASP A 208 11.65 9.40 -0.35
C ASP A 208 11.95 8.00 -0.87
N GLY A 209 11.32 7.64 -1.98
CA GLY A 209 11.49 6.33 -2.59
C GLY A 209 10.78 6.21 -3.93
N ASP A 210 10.85 5.01 -4.50
CA ASP A 210 10.10 4.63 -5.70
C ASP A 210 8.62 4.33 -5.32
N TYR A 211 7.84 3.89 -6.31
CA TYR A 211 6.42 3.59 -6.19
C TYR A 211 6.14 2.23 -6.83
N TYR A 212 6.77 1.17 -6.33
CA TYR A 212 6.44 -0.20 -6.70
C TYR A 212 5.07 -0.59 -6.14
N SER A 213 4.42 -1.59 -6.74
CA SER A 213 3.13 -2.09 -6.26
C SER A 213 3.33 -2.90 -4.99
N VAL A 214 2.50 -2.68 -3.97
CA VAL A 214 2.45 -3.53 -2.77
C VAL A 214 1.54 -4.74 -2.95
N ASN A 215 1.03 -4.99 -4.17
CA ASN A 215 0.24 -6.18 -4.46
C ASN A 215 1.11 -7.45 -4.29
N PRO A 216 0.56 -8.57 -3.79
CA PRO A 216 1.29 -9.83 -3.68
C PRO A 216 1.99 -10.31 -4.97
N ILE A 217 1.50 -9.96 -6.16
CA ILE A 217 2.18 -10.23 -7.44
C ILE A 217 3.59 -9.61 -7.46
N ALA A 218 3.73 -8.39 -6.95
CA ALA A 218 4.98 -7.64 -6.90
C ALA A 218 5.82 -8.00 -5.67
N VAL A 219 5.20 -8.07 -4.49
CA VAL A 219 5.89 -8.38 -3.22
C VAL A 219 6.53 -9.78 -3.24
N LYS A 220 5.93 -10.74 -3.95
CA LYS A 220 6.53 -12.07 -4.19
C LYS A 220 7.81 -12.03 -5.03
N LYS A 221 8.12 -10.92 -5.70
CA LYS A 221 9.35 -10.77 -6.49
C LYS A 221 10.40 -9.95 -5.75
N ILE A 222 9.98 -8.88 -5.10
CA ILE A 222 10.84 -7.93 -4.40
C ILE A 222 10.15 -7.60 -3.09
N ILE A 223 10.61 -8.14 -1.95
CA ILE A 223 9.98 -7.84 -0.67
C ILE A 223 10.43 -6.48 -0.13
N GLU A 224 11.61 -6.04 -0.57
CA GLU A 224 12.20 -4.74 -0.27
C GLU A 224 11.34 -3.59 -0.78
N ILE A 225 10.26 -3.85 -1.53
CA ILE A 225 9.26 -2.84 -1.93
C ILE A 225 8.84 -1.96 -0.75
N PHE A 226 8.67 -2.51 0.46
CA PHE A 226 8.32 -1.71 1.63
C PHE A 226 9.44 -0.74 2.06
N CYS A 227 10.70 -1.10 1.86
CA CYS A 227 11.88 -0.28 2.15
C CYS A 227 12.25 0.67 1.00
N LEU A 228 11.95 0.29 -0.24
CA LEU A 228 12.25 1.04 -1.46
C LEU A 228 11.21 2.12 -1.76
N ASN A 229 9.96 1.91 -1.33
CA ASN A 229 8.89 2.84 -1.61
C ASN A 229 8.96 4.10 -0.75
N LYS A 230 8.43 5.20 -1.29
CA LYS A 230 8.13 6.40 -0.48
C LYS A 230 7.26 6.00 0.70
N ARG A 231 7.62 6.49 1.88
CA ARG A 231 6.88 6.26 3.11
C ARG A 231 7.03 7.41 4.09
N GLU A 232 6.09 7.49 5.00
CA GLU A 232 6.11 8.44 6.12
C GLU A 232 5.80 7.67 7.40
N TYR A 233 6.44 8.00 8.51
CA TYR A 233 6.16 7.34 9.77
C TYR A 233 6.24 8.28 10.95
N VAL A 234 5.49 7.92 12.00
CA VAL A 234 5.54 8.55 13.31
C VAL A 234 5.77 7.49 14.38
N THR A 235 6.37 7.91 15.49
CA THR A 235 6.36 7.14 16.72
C THR A 235 5.24 7.65 17.61
N ILE A 236 4.40 6.74 18.11
CA ILE A 236 3.33 7.02 19.07
C ILE A 236 3.79 6.44 20.42
N SER A 237 4.13 7.30 21.36
CA SER A 237 4.50 6.90 22.73
C SER A 237 3.24 6.68 23.55
N THR A 238 3.03 5.43 23.97
CA THR A 238 1.87 4.97 24.73
C THR A 238 2.29 4.41 26.09
N SER A 239 1.39 4.45 27.07
CA SER A 239 1.61 3.81 28.39
C SER A 239 1.61 2.28 28.30
N GLU A 240 0.70 1.72 27.51
CA GLU A 240 0.37 0.29 27.48
C GLU A 240 1.35 -0.48 26.59
N PHE A 241 1.66 0.04 25.39
CA PHE A 241 2.44 -0.65 24.36
C PHE A 241 3.86 -0.09 24.22
N GLY A 242 4.20 0.95 24.98
CA GLY A 242 5.43 1.72 24.79
C GLY A 242 5.39 2.52 23.49
N ASP A 243 6.55 2.65 22.83
CA ASP A 243 6.64 3.34 21.54
C ASP A 243 6.20 2.41 20.40
N VAL A 244 5.14 2.80 19.70
CA VAL A 244 4.61 2.11 18.51
C VAL A 244 4.97 2.95 17.29
N ILE A 245 5.63 2.36 16.29
CA ILE A 245 5.82 3.05 15.01
C ILE A 245 4.64 2.71 14.10
N MET A 246 4.03 3.75 13.54
CA MET A 246 3.05 3.63 12.47
C MET A 246 3.62 4.29 11.22
N ALA A 247 3.72 3.52 10.14
CA ALA A 247 4.29 3.95 8.87
C ALA A 247 3.30 3.75 7.72
N GLU A 248 3.12 4.77 6.90
CA GLU A 248 2.33 4.73 5.69
C GLU A 248 3.23 4.62 4.46
N ILE A 249 2.92 3.67 3.57
CA ILE A 249 3.73 3.35 2.41
C ILE A 249 2.89 3.62 1.15
N GLY A 250 3.38 4.54 0.32
CA GLY A 250 2.82 4.77 -1.01
C GLY A 250 3.22 3.64 -1.95
N ALA A 251 2.36 3.30 -2.91
CA ALA A 251 2.68 2.33 -3.95
C ALA A 251 2.37 2.90 -5.34
N THR A 252 2.54 2.08 -6.38
CA THR A 252 2.26 2.50 -7.77
C THR A 252 0.88 3.14 -7.88
N MET A 253 0.83 4.28 -8.57
CA MET A 253 -0.33 5.16 -8.75
C MET A 253 -0.77 5.94 -7.50
N VAL A 254 -0.32 5.61 -6.29
CA VAL A 254 -0.54 6.45 -5.09
C VAL A 254 0.43 7.61 -5.10
N GLY A 255 -0.03 8.73 -5.67
CA GLY A 255 0.75 9.95 -5.75
C GLY A 255 0.91 10.70 -4.43
N SER A 256 0.13 10.41 -3.38
CA SER A 256 0.12 11.21 -2.16
C SER A 256 -0.33 10.45 -0.91
N ILE A 257 0.48 10.56 0.15
CA ILE A 257 0.14 10.28 1.54
C ILE A 257 -0.20 11.62 2.17
N ILE A 258 -1.43 11.79 2.67
CA ILE A 258 -1.87 13.05 3.28
C ILE A 258 -2.13 12.80 4.76
N GLN A 259 -1.37 13.51 5.61
CA GLN A 259 -1.62 13.55 7.05
C GLN A 259 -2.65 14.65 7.35
N THR A 260 -3.63 14.35 8.19
CA THR A 260 -4.75 15.27 8.52
C THR A 260 -4.79 15.69 9.98
N TYR A 261 -4.00 15.06 10.83
CA TYR A 261 -3.89 15.41 12.24
C TYR A 261 -3.10 16.72 12.42
N ASN A 262 -3.46 17.50 13.45
CA ASN A 262 -2.84 18.78 13.79
C ASN A 262 -2.39 18.87 15.26
N SER A 263 -2.52 17.77 16.01
CA SER A 263 -2.13 17.64 17.41
C SER A 263 -0.89 16.77 17.54
N ASP A 264 -0.10 16.98 18.60
CA ASP A 264 0.95 16.06 19.02
C ASP A 264 0.42 14.91 19.88
N ILE A 265 -0.90 14.78 20.01
CA ILE A 265 -1.59 13.71 20.73
C ILE A 265 -2.44 12.91 19.73
N ALA A 266 -2.16 11.62 19.63
CA ALA A 266 -3.00 10.65 18.95
C ALA A 266 -4.13 10.23 19.88
N VAL A 267 -5.35 10.19 19.33
CA VAL A 267 -6.51 9.56 19.97
C VAL A 267 -6.87 8.32 19.16
N LYS A 268 -6.92 7.17 19.81
CA LYS A 268 -7.24 5.88 19.19
C LYS A 268 -8.55 5.97 18.40
N GLY A 269 -8.49 5.60 17.12
CA GLY A 269 -9.62 5.63 16.20
C GLY A 269 -9.81 6.95 15.45
N GLU A 270 -9.15 8.04 15.85
CA GLU A 270 -9.20 9.29 15.10
C GLU A 270 -8.41 9.19 13.79
N GLU A 271 -8.85 9.98 12.80
CA GLU A 271 -8.23 10.02 11.47
C GLU A 271 -6.82 10.60 11.56
N LYS A 272 -5.83 9.79 11.19
CA LYS A 272 -4.45 10.22 11.02
C LYS A 272 -4.24 10.80 9.62
N GLY A 273 -4.83 10.20 8.60
CA GLY A 273 -4.66 10.65 7.22
C GLY A 273 -5.35 9.77 6.18
N TYR A 274 -4.97 9.95 4.92
CA TYR A 274 -5.49 9.15 3.81
C TYR A 274 -4.52 9.03 2.63
N PHE A 275 -4.73 7.99 1.83
CA PHE A 275 -4.08 7.78 0.54
C PHE A 275 -4.98 8.27 -0.59
N LYS A 276 -4.44 9.04 -1.53
CA LYS A 276 -5.11 9.24 -2.83
C LYS A 276 -5.00 7.97 -3.69
N PHE A 277 -5.71 7.92 -4.82
CA PHE A 277 -5.89 6.74 -5.67
C PHE A 277 -4.64 5.87 -5.84
N GLY A 278 -4.75 4.55 -5.63
CA GLY A 278 -3.73 3.55 -5.93
C GLY A 278 -3.64 2.45 -4.86
N GLY A 279 -2.56 1.65 -4.87
CA GLY A 279 -2.31 0.68 -3.79
C GLY A 279 -1.49 1.29 -2.65
N SER A 280 -1.75 0.89 -1.42
CA SER A 280 -0.95 1.36 -0.28
C SER A 280 -0.88 0.30 0.82
N SER A 281 0.06 0.51 1.74
CA SER A 281 0.18 -0.32 2.93
C SER A 281 0.45 0.54 4.15
N ILE A 282 0.05 0.03 5.30
CA ILE A 282 0.41 0.56 6.61
C ILE A 282 1.25 -0.50 7.31
N VAL A 283 2.32 -0.07 7.96
CA VAL A 283 3.18 -0.91 8.77
C VAL A 283 3.12 -0.43 10.21
N LEU A 284 2.87 -1.36 11.12
CA LEU A 284 3.04 -1.15 12.56
C LEU A 284 4.26 -1.95 13.03
N LEU A 285 5.15 -1.30 13.78
CA LEU A 285 6.27 -1.94 14.46
C LEU A 285 6.14 -1.76 15.98
N PHE A 286 6.33 -2.85 16.69
CA PHE A 286 6.28 -2.93 18.15
C PHE A 286 7.61 -3.43 18.68
N LYS A 287 8.04 -2.93 19.84
CA LYS A 287 9.21 -3.50 20.54
C LYS A 287 8.89 -4.92 21.00
N LYS A 288 9.94 -5.74 21.21
CA LYS A 288 9.80 -7.13 21.67
C LYS A 288 8.91 -7.25 22.90
N GLY A 289 7.93 -8.16 22.84
CA GLY A 289 7.06 -8.50 23.96
C GLY A 289 6.05 -7.41 24.36
N LYS A 290 5.75 -6.48 23.46
CA LYS A 290 4.73 -5.42 23.70
C LYS A 290 3.33 -5.77 23.20
N ILE A 291 3.21 -6.77 22.33
CA ILE A 291 1.95 -7.32 21.83
C ILE A 291 2.04 -8.84 21.71
#